data_AF-A0A7X9HUG4-F1
#
_entry.id   AF-A0A7X9HUG4-F1
#
_cell.length_a   1.000
_cell.length_b   1.000
_cell.length_c   1.000
_cell.angle_alpha   90.00
_cell.angle_beta   90.00
_cell.angle_gamma   90.00
#
_symmetry.space_group_name_H-M   'P 1'
#
loop_
_entity.id
_entity.type
_entity.pdbx_description
1 polymer ?
#
loop_
_entity_poly.entity_id
_entity_poly.type
_entity_poly.pdbx_seq_one_letter_code
_entity_poly.pdbx_strand_id
1 'polypeptide(L)' 'YYKRTRKRIFKMAPIHHHFELSGWKETKVVFVFWMVTVLCCIVGLLTLRLKFF' A
#
# COMPACT_ATOMS: atom_id res chain seq x y z
N TYR A 1 -2.83 -20.30 -3.34
CA TYR A 1 -1.94 -20.18 -4.50
C TYR A 1 -0.53 -20.72 -4.21
N TYR A 2 0.21 -20.22 -3.21
CA TYR A 2 1.56 -20.71 -2.86
C TYR A 2 1.68 -22.24 -2.62
N LYS A 3 0.67 -22.86 -1.96
CA LYS A 3 0.63 -24.32 -1.74
C LYS A 3 0.45 -25.16 -3.01
N ARG A 4 0.01 -24.58 -4.14
CA ARG A 4 -0.33 -25.30 -5.38
C ARG A 4 0.65 -25.04 -6.53
N THR A 5 1.33 -23.88 -6.55
CA THR A 5 2.19 -23.46 -7.68
C THR A 5 3.63 -23.10 -7.32
N ARG A 6 4.04 -23.11 -6.03
CA ARG A 6 5.37 -22.69 -5.53
C ARG A 6 5.89 -21.32 -6.03
N LYS A 7 5.13 -20.57 -6.84
CA LYS A 7 5.47 -19.23 -7.31
C LYS A 7 5.06 -18.21 -6.25
N ARG A 8 6.06 -17.53 -5.68
CA ARG A 8 5.85 -16.36 -4.83
C ARG A 8 5.50 -15.17 -5.74
N ILE A 9 4.29 -14.63 -5.64
CA ILE A 9 3.87 -13.42 -6.36
C ILE A 9 4.64 -12.19 -5.83
N PHE A 10 4.90 -12.17 -4.52
CA PHE A 10 5.71 -11.16 -3.87
C PHE A 10 7.06 -11.76 -3.45
N LYS A 11 8.16 -11.06 -3.74
CA LYS A 11 9.52 -11.45 -3.29
C LYS A 11 9.58 -11.71 -1.78
N MET A 12 8.86 -10.88 -1.00
CA MET A 12 8.60 -11.04 0.43
C MET A 12 7.27 -10.35 0.73
N ALA A 13 6.46 -10.91 1.61
CA ALA A 13 5.31 -10.24 2.19
C ALA A 13 5.71 -9.86 3.63
N PRO A 14 5.48 -8.62 4.08
CA PRO A 14 4.54 -7.60 3.61
C PRO A 14 5.03 -6.76 2.42
N ILE A 15 4.13 -5.98 1.81
CA ILE A 15 4.38 -5.20 0.59
C ILE A 15 5.51 -4.16 0.77
N HIS A 16 5.72 -3.58 1.95
CA HIS A 16 6.82 -2.63 2.16
C HIS A 16 8.20 -3.29 1.97
N HIS A 17 8.39 -4.52 2.46
CA HIS A 17 9.61 -5.29 2.22
C HIS A 17 9.75 -5.71 0.76
N HIS A 18 8.65 -5.86 0.02
CA HIS A 18 8.72 -6.07 -1.43
C HIS A 18 9.36 -4.87 -2.15
N PHE A 19 9.04 -3.64 -1.75
CA PHE A 19 9.63 -2.43 -2.31
C PHE A 19 11.08 -2.22 -1.88
N GLU A 20 11.41 -2.58 -0.64
CA GLU A 20 12.79 -2.56 -0.13
C GLU A 20 13.70 -3.51 -0.92
N LEU A 21 13.23 -4.75 -1.16
CA LEU A 21 13.90 -5.73 -2.04
C LEU A 21 13.91 -5.34 -3.53
N SER A 22 13.19 -4.28 -3.90
CA SER A 22 13.22 -3.69 -5.23
C SER A 22 14.19 -2.49 -5.33
N GLY A 23 14.96 -2.23 -4.27
CA GLY A 23 16.01 -1.19 -4.23
C GLY A 23 15.55 0.16 -3.69
N TRP A 24 14.36 0.24 -3.09
CA TRP A 24 13.85 1.48 -2.51
C TRP A 24 14.33 1.64 -1.07
N LYS A 25 14.75 2.86 -0.71
CA LYS A 25 15.04 3.20 0.69
C LYS A 25 13.76 3.12 1.51
N GLU A 26 13.86 2.58 2.73
CA GLU A 26 12.72 2.43 3.66
C GLU A 26 11.94 3.73 3.83
N THR A 27 12.65 4.86 4.00
CA THR A 27 12.06 6.20 4.13
C THR A 27 11.17 6.59 2.95
N LYS A 28 11.56 6.22 1.72
CA LYS A 28 10.77 6.51 0.51
C LYS A 28 9.49 5.67 0.47
N VAL A 29 9.57 4.40 0.85
CA VAL A 29 8.40 3.49 0.87
C VAL A 29 7.39 3.97 1.90
N VAL A 30 7.84 4.31 3.11
CA VAL A 30 6.98 4.83 4.19
C VAL A 30 6.28 6.13 3.76
N PHE A 31 7.01 7.05 3.12
CA PHE A 31 6.43 8.31 2.65
C PHE A 31 5.33 8.11 1.61
N VAL A 32 5.52 7.20 0.64
CA VAL A 32 4.49 6.90 -0.37
C VAL A 32 3.26 6.25 0.25
N PHE A 33 3.45 5.29 1.16
CA PHE A 33 2.33 4.69 1.88
C PHE A 33 1.54 5.72 2.70
N TRP A 34 2.23 6.66 3.33
CA TRP A 34 1.60 7.74 4.08
C TRP A 34 0.79 8.68 3.16
N MET A 35 1.36 9.10 2.03
CA MET A 35 0.68 9.96 1.06
C MET A 35 -0.60 9.29 0.50
N VAL A 36 -0.53 8.00 0.18
CA VAL A 36 -1.71 7.25 -0.29
C VAL A 36 -2.77 7.15 0.81
N THR A 37 -2.36 6.97 2.07
CA THR A 37 -3.28 6.91 3.22
C THR A 37 -4.00 8.24 3.43
N VAL A 38 -3.26 9.35 3.39
CA VAL A 38 -3.83 10.71 3.51
C VAL A 38 -4.81 10.98 2.37
N LEU A 39 -4.45 10.64 1.14
CA LEU A 39 -5.32 10.80 -0.02
C LEU A 39 -6.63 10.00 0.14
N CYS A 40 -6.52 8.74 0.58
CA CYS A 40 -7.67 7.87 0.80
C CYS A 40 -8.57 8.40 1.93
N CYS A 41 -7.98 8.93 3.00
CA CYS A 41 -8.73 9.61 4.08
C CYS A 41 -9.48 10.84 3.57
N ILE A 42 -8.86 11.69 2.75
CA ILE A 42 -9.52 12.88 2.19
C ILE A 42 -10.69 12.45 1.30
N VAL A 43 -10.48 11.47 0.41
CA VAL A 43 -11.56 10.94 -0.45
C VAL A 43 -12.68 10.33 0.39
N GLY A 44 -12.35 9.57 1.45
CA GLY A 44 -13.33 9.01 2.37
C GLY A 44 -14.15 10.08 3.09
N LEU A 45 -13.50 11.13 3.59
CA LEU A 45 -14.16 12.26 4.23
C LEU A 45 -15.05 13.03 3.25
N LEU A 46 -14.57 13.29 2.03
CA LEU A 46 -15.37 13.93 0.97
C LEU A 46 -16.62 13.10 0.63
N THR A 47 -16.45 11.77 0.50
CA THR A 47 -17.56 10.84 0.21
C THR A 47 -18.59 10.83 1.35
N LEU A 48 -18.12 10.84 2.61
CA LEU A 48 -19.00 10.92 3.78
C LEU A 48 -19.77 12.25 3.81
N ARG A 49 -19.10 13.37 3.52
CA ARG A 49 -19.68 14.72 3.56
C ARG A 49 -20.69 14.96 2.43
N LEU A 50 -20.47 14.37 1.25
CA LEU A 50 -21.40 14.40 0.12
C LEU A 50 -22.70 13.61 0.38
N LYS A 51 -22.66 12.60 1.26
CA LYS A 51 -23.86 11.82 1.62
C LYS A 51 -24.72 12.48 2.69
N PHE A 52 -24.19 13.48 3.39
CA PHE A 52 -24.86 14.15 4.51
C PHE A 52 -25.46 15.52 4.13
N PHE A 53 -25.29 15.96 2.88
CA PHE A 53 -25.92 17.17 2.31
C PHE A 53 -27.00 16.75 1.31
#